data_AF-A0A519PDI3-F1
#
_entry.id   AF-A0A519PDI3-F1
#
_cell.length_a   1.000
_cell.length_b   1.000
_cell.length_c   1.000
_cell.angle_alpha   90.00
_cell.angle_beta   90.00
_cell.angle_gamma   90.00
#
_symmetry.space_group_name_H-M   'P 1'
#
loop_
_entity.id
_entity.type
_entity.pdbx_description
1 polymer ?
#
loop_
_entity_poly.entity_id
_entity_poly.type
_entity_poly.pdbx_seq_one_letter_code
_entity_poly.pdbx_strand_id
1 'polypeptide(L)' 'DLTAPIRTVASPIRLSQTPVAYDAPPPALGQDTDAVLGALGLDVADLRSRGVI' A
#
# COMPACT_ATOMS: atom_id res chain seq x y z
N ASP A 1 0.56 12.91 4.82
CA ASP A 1 0.93 12.83 3.40
C ASP A 1 2.37 13.26 3.24
N LEU A 2 3.15 12.55 2.41
CA LEU A 2 4.57 12.84 2.19
C LEU A 2 4.71 13.82 1.02
N THR A 3 4.70 15.11 1.32
CA THR A 3 4.72 16.18 0.29
C THR A 3 6.09 16.40 -0.36
N ALA A 4 7.13 15.68 0.10
CA ALA A 4 8.48 15.76 -0.42
C ALA A 4 9.22 14.41 -0.24
N PRO A 5 10.28 14.13 -1.02
CA PRO A 5 11.08 12.92 -0.87
C PRO A 5 11.71 12.79 0.53
N ILE A 6 11.62 11.60 1.11
CA ILE A 6 12.24 11.28 2.40
C ILE A 6 13.41 10.33 2.19
N ARG A 7 14.55 10.63 2.83
CA ARG A 7 15.70 9.72 2.85
C ARG A 7 15.45 8.59 3.84
N THR A 8 15.44 7.36 3.33
CA THR A 8 15.33 6.14 4.14
C THR A 8 16.60 5.29 4.00
N VAL A 9 16.76 4.32 4.88
CA VAL A 9 17.81 3.32 4.74
C VAL A 9 17.46 2.35 3.62
N ALA A 10 18.44 2.07 2.75
CA ALA A 10 18.30 1.01 1.75
C ALA A 10 18.37 -0.37 2.42
N SER A 11 17.91 -1.40 1.70
CA SER A 11 18.00 -2.80 2.11
C SER A 11 19.46 -3.20 2.26
N PRO A 12 19.85 -3.86 3.37
CA PRO A 12 21.23 -4.26 3.60
C PRO A 12 21.66 -5.43 2.70
N ILE A 13 20.71 -6.19 2.14
CA ILE A 13 20.97 -7.35 1.29
C ILE A 13 21.05 -6.92 -0.18
N ARG A 14 22.08 -7.39 -0.89
CA ARG A 14 22.29 -7.17 -2.33
C ARG A 14 21.91 -8.45 -3.07
N LEU A 15 20.90 -8.37 -3.91
CA LEU A 15 20.46 -9.48 -4.78
C LEU A 15 20.93 -9.22 -6.21
N SER A 16 21.68 -10.16 -6.79
CA SER A 16 22.28 -9.98 -8.13
C SER A 16 21.34 -10.32 -9.28
N GLN A 17 20.45 -11.30 -9.10
CA GLN A 17 19.48 -11.71 -10.12
C GLN A 17 18.16 -10.94 -10.02
N THR A 18 17.73 -10.59 -8.81
CA THR A 18 16.47 -9.88 -8.54
C THR A 18 16.73 -8.66 -7.64
N PRO A 19 17.32 -7.57 -8.18
CA PRO A 19 17.61 -6.37 -7.40
C PRO A 19 16.36 -5.83 -6.69
N VAL A 20 16.55 -5.32 -5.47
CA VAL A 20 15.46 -4.73 -4.67
C VAL A 20 14.98 -3.43 -5.34
N ALA A 21 13.67 -3.30 -5.52
CA ALA A 21 13.00 -2.10 -6.03
C ALA A 21 12.20 -1.38 -4.93
N TYR A 22 12.04 -0.08 -5.08
CA TYR A 22 11.27 0.79 -4.18
C TYR A 22 10.27 1.59 -5.01
N ASP A 23 9.18 0.94 -5.40
CA ASP A 23 8.28 1.45 -6.44
C ASP A 23 7.28 2.51 -5.94
N ALA A 24 7.02 2.54 -4.64
CA ALA A 24 6.05 3.45 -4.04
C ALA A 24 6.49 3.92 -2.64
N PRO A 25 6.06 5.12 -2.22
CA PRO A 25 6.16 5.54 -0.82
C PRO A 25 5.28 4.64 0.08
N PRO A 26 5.46 4.71 1.41
CA PRO A 26 4.54 4.08 2.35
C PRO A 26 3.09 4.51 2.07
N PRO A 27 2.13 3.57 2.01
CA PRO A 27 0.75 3.89 1.70
C PRO A 27 0.09 4.70 2.82
N ALA A 28 -0.85 5.57 2.45
CA ALA A 28 -1.71 6.23 3.43
C ALA A 28 -2.66 5.22 4.11
N LEU A 29 -3.17 5.57 5.29
CA LEU A 29 -4.19 4.76 5.96
C LEU A 29 -5.42 4.62 5.04
N GLY A 30 -5.76 3.39 4.68
CA GLY A 30 -6.91 3.07 3.85
C GLY A 30 -6.73 3.28 2.34
N GLN A 31 -5.52 3.64 1.86
CA GLN A 31 -5.26 3.94 0.45
C GLN A 31 -5.75 2.83 -0.51
N ASP A 32 -5.51 1.57 -0.15
CA ASP A 32 -5.80 0.43 -1.01
C ASP A 32 -7.04 -0.37 -0.56
N THR A 33 -7.82 0.13 0.41
CA THR A 33 -8.98 -0.59 0.98
C THR A 33 -9.99 -0.98 -0.09
N ASP A 34 -10.46 -0.03 -0.90
CA ASP A 34 -11.48 -0.27 -1.92
C ASP A 34 -10.96 -1.20 -3.01
N ALA A 35 -9.68 -1.06 -3.40
CA ALA A 35 -9.04 -1.89 -4.42
C ALA A 35 -8.92 -3.36 -4.00
N VAL A 36 -8.44 -3.61 -2.77
CA VAL A 36 -8.27 -4.98 -2.23
C VAL A 36 -9.63 -5.64 -2.00
N LEU A 37 -10.58 -4.95 -1.37
CA LEU A 37 -11.90 -5.51 -1.08
C LEU A 37 -12.70 -5.76 -2.37
N GLY A 38 -12.61 -4.85 -3.34
CA GLY A 38 -13.22 -5.04 -4.66
C GLY A 38 -12.64 -6.23 -5.42
N ALA A 39 -11.31 -6.45 -5.34
CA ALA A 39 -10.66 -7.62 -5.94
C ALA A 39 -11.10 -8.94 -5.29
N LEU A 40 -11.53 -8.91 -4.03
CA LEU A 40 -12.12 -10.05 -3.33
C LEU A 40 -13.63 -10.22 -3.59
N GLY A 41 -14.25 -9.34 -4.37
CA GLY A 41 -15.68 -9.38 -4.69
C GLY A 41 -16.59 -8.93 -3.52
N LEU A 42 -16.05 -8.18 -2.57
CA LEU A 42 -16.82 -7.68 -1.43
C LEU A 42 -17.51 -6.36 -1.76
N ASP A 43 -18.72 -6.16 -1.22
CA ASP A 43 -19.44 -4.90 -1.34
C ASP A 43 -18.87 -3.87 -0.36
N VAL A 44 -17.97 -3.03 -0.88
CA VAL A 44 -17.31 -1.95 -0.11
C VAL A 44 -18.33 -0.95 0.44
N ALA A 45 -19.43 -0.69 -0.28
CA ALA A 45 -20.45 0.26 0.16
C ALA A 45 -21.23 -0.29 1.36
N ASP A 46 -21.61 -1.57 1.33
CA ASP A 46 -22.22 -2.26 2.48
C ASP A 46 -21.31 -2.20 3.71
N LEU A 47 -20.04 -2.59 3.56
CA LEU A 47 -19.09 -2.63 4.66
C LEU A 47 -18.88 -1.26 5.32
N ARG A 48 -18.80 -0.20 4.51
CA ARG A 48 -18.70 1.18 4.99
C ARG A 48 -19.99 1.64 5.68
N SER A 49 -21.16 1.27 5.15
CA SER A 49 -22.45 1.60 5.79
C SER A 49 -22.62 0.98 7.18
N ARG A 50 -22.00 -0.18 7.40
CA ARG A 50 -21.99 -0.92 8.67
C ARG A 50 -20.88 -0.48 9.62
N GLY A 51 -19.99 0.43 9.22
CA GLY A 51 -18.86 0.90 10.00
C GLY A 51 -17.78 -0.16 10.24
N VAL A 52 -17.68 -1.15 9.35
CA VAL A 52 -16.61 -2.17 9.39
C VAL A 52 -15.28 -1.59 8.88
N ILE A 53 -15.37 -0.67 7.91
CA ILE A 53 -14.27 0.09 7.30
C ILE A 53 -14.60 1.58 7.24
#